data_AF-A0A254RQJ0-F1
#
_entry.id   AF-A0A254RQJ0-F1
#
_cell.length_a   1.000
_cell.length_b   1.000
_cell.length_c   1.000
_cell.angle_alpha   90.00
_cell.angle_beta   90.00
_cell.angle_gamma   90.00
#
_symmetry.space_group_name_H-M   'P 1'
#
loop_
_entity.id
_entity.type
_entity.pdbx_description
1 polymer ?
#
loop_
_entity_poly.entity_id
_entity_poly.type
_entity_poly.pdbx_seq_one_letter_code
_entity_poly.pdbx_strand_id
1 'polypeptide(L)'
;MTALAQHIAEPAQKAFTFFADFCVYDAWYSSDEKKDKSFVGIRIEDNQPKIYFPMGYRASKPSEDICKRDFYQLIAVLNDKSLQSYFSEEDLRKSQLDFPFYAYLSVLRYYLDFGYFVESETIYKKGFSGKISWPRTIKRIKPQVVKDEEGHDQVVYLNLITRKTSYREDNLITLVHKFCVKESARLIGSLYGILENEVEESELLFDYELFAEVIQDKIAATFNDKHLELFHAMLKMVRYLGNEENRGEDGSENEPLFGVNTFAPVWEAMVDRIFGKLPQGVAKDKFNPHLRWNDGRRDEKLDESEEEIVLNDPKRSTLRPDTIMVVGEGVYILDSKYYKYGLTGFNSHLPGAESVCKQIAYAEYVEKMEENPSTSLHFAQDDTLSIYNAFIMPYCAEAEGTLASSAIFQMKRAGYIYGDWKDCKRPYHKIHCILLDMKSVMRNYANNPAAQSELAGLIKN
;
A
#
# COMPACT_ATOMS: atom_id res chain seq x y z
N MET A 1 -12.16 21.59 64.77
CA MET A 1 -11.07 21.93 63.84
C MET A 1 -10.12 20.76 63.87
N THR A 2 -10.06 19.87 62.89
CA THR A 2 -9.69 20.13 61.49
C THR A 2 -10.38 19.11 60.57
N ALA A 3 -10.78 19.59 59.38
CA ALA A 3 -11.53 18.84 58.38
C ALA A 3 -10.65 17.83 57.62
N LEU A 4 -11.23 16.66 57.31
CA LEU A 4 -10.75 15.77 56.26
C LEU A 4 -10.87 16.50 54.91
N ALA A 5 -9.74 16.80 54.28
CA ALA A 5 -9.70 17.19 52.89
C ALA A 5 -9.75 15.93 52.02
N GLN A 6 -10.87 15.70 51.35
CA GLN A 6 -10.97 14.77 50.23
C GLN A 6 -10.15 15.35 49.08
N HIS A 7 -9.08 14.65 48.68
CA HIS A 7 -8.47 14.85 47.38
C HIS A 7 -9.43 14.32 46.32
N ILE A 8 -10.23 15.22 45.75
CA ILE A 8 -10.86 15.00 44.45
C ILE A 8 -9.72 15.14 43.44
N ALA A 9 -9.28 14.02 42.87
CA ALA A 9 -8.45 14.06 41.68
C ALA A 9 -9.29 14.71 40.57
N GLU A 10 -8.85 15.87 40.09
CA GLU A 10 -9.38 16.45 38.86
C GLU A 10 -9.24 15.41 37.74
N PRO A 11 -10.27 15.17 36.91
CA PRO A 11 -10.11 14.34 35.73
C PRO A 11 -9.07 15.02 34.84
N ALA A 12 -7.99 14.30 34.54
CA ALA A 12 -6.99 14.73 33.58
C ALA A 12 -7.73 15.20 32.31
N GLN A 13 -7.55 16.47 31.95
CA GLN A 13 -8.06 17.02 30.70
C GLN A 13 -7.61 16.08 29.57
N LYS A 14 -8.59 15.46 28.91
CA LYS A 14 -8.40 14.63 27.72
C LYS A 14 -7.65 15.47 26.70
N ALA A 15 -6.34 15.30 26.59
CA ALA A 15 -5.59 15.86 25.47
C ALA A 15 -6.05 15.07 24.25
N PHE A 16 -7.00 15.62 23.49
CA PHE A 16 -7.35 15.07 22.21
C PHE A 16 -6.10 15.16 21.34
N THR A 17 -5.49 14.02 21.04
CA THR A 17 -4.43 13.91 20.04
C THR A 17 -5.08 14.23 18.69
N PHE A 18 -4.60 15.26 18.01
CA PHE A 18 -5.09 15.56 16.67
C PHE A 18 -4.52 14.50 15.72
N PHE A 19 -5.26 14.10 14.68
CA PHE A 19 -4.75 13.11 13.72
C PHE A 19 -3.39 13.51 13.13
N ALA A 20 -3.18 14.81 12.98
CA ALA A 20 -1.94 15.37 12.48
C ALA A 20 -0.73 15.03 13.38
N ASP A 21 -0.92 14.79 14.68
CA ASP A 21 0.14 14.46 15.64
C ASP A 21 0.73 13.07 15.42
N PHE A 22 -0.01 12.19 14.74
CA PHE A 22 0.48 10.91 14.28
C PHE A 22 1.33 11.02 13.01
N CYS A 23 1.23 12.12 12.25
CA CYS A 23 1.88 12.25 10.94
C CYS A 23 3.30 12.85 11.05
N VAL A 24 4.28 12.14 10.50
CA VAL A 24 5.69 12.53 10.45
C VAL A 24 6.13 12.67 8.99
N TYR A 25 6.29 13.92 8.53
CA TYR A 25 6.66 14.25 7.14
C TYR A 25 8.16 14.51 6.94
N ASP A 26 8.90 14.67 8.04
CA ASP A 26 10.26 15.17 8.12
C ASP A 26 11.24 14.13 8.68
N ALA A 27 10.81 12.87 8.78
CA ALA A 27 11.65 11.76 9.29
C ALA A 27 12.97 11.58 8.53
N TRP A 28 13.04 12.06 7.29
CA TRP A 28 14.24 12.02 6.46
C TRP A 28 15.31 13.04 6.87
N TYR A 29 14.98 14.06 7.67
CA TYR A 29 15.96 15.02 8.20
C TYR A 29 16.82 14.41 9.33
N SER A 30 16.27 13.49 10.12
CA SER A 30 16.96 12.94 11.29
C SER A 30 17.80 11.68 10.99
N SER A 31 17.66 11.11 9.80
CA SER A 31 18.45 9.93 9.41
C SER A 31 19.89 10.35 9.10
N ASP A 32 20.85 9.74 9.81
CA ASP A 32 22.30 9.83 9.62
C ASP A 32 22.70 10.01 8.15
N GLU A 33 23.71 10.86 7.89
CA GLU A 33 24.17 11.35 6.58
C GLU A 33 24.51 10.27 5.54
N LYS A 34 24.44 8.98 5.89
CA LYS A 34 24.87 7.85 5.04
C LYS A 34 23.82 6.83 4.65
N LYS A 35 22.54 6.94 5.01
CA LYS A 35 21.51 6.02 4.49
C LYS A 35 20.17 6.70 4.27
N ASP A 36 19.75 6.80 3.01
CA ASP A 36 18.39 7.11 2.52
C ASP A 36 17.35 6.03 2.90
N LYS A 37 17.46 5.47 4.11
CA LYS A 37 16.69 4.34 4.64
C LYS A 37 15.85 4.81 5.83
N SER A 38 14.97 5.77 5.58
CA SER A 38 13.88 6.06 6.51
C SER A 38 12.76 5.05 6.25
N PHE A 39 12.31 4.37 7.30
CA PHE A 39 11.07 3.60 7.25
C PHE A 39 9.92 4.48 6.78
N VAL A 40 9.03 3.93 5.94
CA VAL A 40 7.82 4.60 5.46
C VAL A 40 6.64 3.66 5.66
N GLY A 41 5.59 4.17 6.32
CA GLY A 41 4.44 3.37 6.73
C GLY A 41 3.96 3.74 8.14
N ILE A 42 3.32 2.80 8.81
CA ILE A 42 2.78 2.95 10.16
C ILE A 42 3.61 2.10 11.12
N ARG A 43 3.98 2.69 12.25
CA ARG A 43 4.56 1.98 13.40
C ARG A 43 3.73 2.26 14.63
N ILE A 44 3.46 1.24 15.43
CA ILE A 44 2.88 1.42 16.75
C ILE A 44 4.02 1.58 17.74
N GLU A 45 4.26 2.81 18.22
CA GLU A 45 5.26 3.13 19.24
C GLU A 45 4.52 3.53 20.51
N ASP A 46 4.79 2.91 21.66
CA ASP A 46 4.12 3.19 22.94
C ASP A 46 2.58 3.10 22.88
N ASN A 47 2.04 2.09 22.17
CA ASN A 47 0.60 1.95 21.87
C ASN A 47 -0.02 3.16 21.13
N GLN A 48 0.80 3.94 20.43
CA GLN A 48 0.33 5.04 19.58
C GLN A 48 0.84 4.86 18.15
N PRO A 49 -0.04 5.00 17.15
CA PRO A 49 0.34 4.92 15.75
C PRO A 49 1.13 6.16 15.35
N LYS A 50 2.30 5.97 14.74
CA LYS A 50 3.06 6.99 14.02
C LYS A 50 3.12 6.65 12.55
N ILE A 51 2.81 7.64 11.71
CA ILE A 51 2.69 7.54 10.27
C ILE A 51 3.88 8.27 9.65
N TYR A 52 4.83 7.51 9.12
CA TYR A 52 6.03 8.01 8.47
C TYR A 52 5.79 8.14 6.98
N PHE A 53 5.88 9.37 6.47
CA PHE A 53 5.70 9.66 5.05
C PHE A 53 7.03 9.61 4.30
N PRO A 54 6.99 9.34 2.97
CA PRO A 54 8.19 9.37 2.17
C PRO A 54 8.76 10.77 2.06
N MET A 55 10.06 10.78 1.80
CA MET A 55 10.86 11.96 1.59
C MET A 55 10.32 12.78 0.42
N GLY A 56 10.17 14.09 0.65
CA GLY A 56 9.67 15.03 -0.35
C GLY A 56 8.15 15.03 -0.51
N TYR A 57 7.41 14.29 0.33
CA TYR A 57 5.95 14.29 0.26
C TYR A 57 5.34 15.65 0.62
N ARG A 58 5.88 16.34 1.63
CA ARG A 58 5.46 17.69 2.06
C ARG A 58 6.60 18.49 2.68
N ALA A 59 6.46 19.81 2.59
CA ALA A 59 7.37 20.76 3.24
C ALA A 59 6.94 21.13 4.67
N SER A 60 5.64 21.07 4.97
CA SER A 60 5.09 21.44 6.28
C SER A 60 3.86 20.60 6.62
N LYS A 61 3.54 20.54 7.92
CA LYS A 61 2.37 19.82 8.44
C LYS A 61 1.09 20.56 8.04
N PRO A 62 0.18 19.93 7.27
CA PRO A 62 -1.03 20.58 6.77
C PRO A 62 -2.17 20.50 7.80
N SER A 63 -3.37 20.94 7.41
CA SER A 63 -4.58 20.77 8.24
C SER A 63 -4.96 19.29 8.42
N GLU A 64 -5.81 19.02 9.42
CA GLU A 64 -6.19 17.65 9.80
C GLU A 64 -6.82 16.85 8.65
N ASP A 65 -7.74 17.45 7.90
CA ASP A 65 -8.39 16.80 6.75
C ASP A 65 -7.40 16.40 5.67
N ILE A 66 -6.37 17.24 5.48
CA ILE A 66 -5.32 16.99 4.50
C ILE A 66 -4.44 15.83 4.98
N CYS A 67 -4.06 15.79 6.26
CA CYS A 67 -3.32 14.67 6.85
C CYS A 67 -4.05 13.33 6.66
N LYS A 68 -5.38 13.30 6.88
CA LYS A 68 -6.19 12.09 6.66
C LYS A 68 -6.16 11.63 5.20
N ARG A 69 -6.31 12.56 4.25
CA ARG A 69 -6.21 12.25 2.81
C ARG A 69 -4.83 11.70 2.44
N ASP A 70 -3.79 12.31 2.99
CA ASP A 70 -2.41 11.91 2.71
C ASP A 70 -2.12 10.52 3.28
N PHE A 71 -2.61 10.23 4.48
CA PHE A 71 -2.59 8.89 5.06
C PHE A 71 -3.25 7.86 4.15
N TYR A 72 -4.47 8.11 3.68
CA TYR A 72 -5.14 7.18 2.75
C TYR A 72 -4.33 6.98 1.45
N GLN A 73 -3.68 8.02 0.95
CA GLN A 73 -2.82 7.91 -0.23
C GLN A 73 -1.61 7.02 0.03
N LEU A 74 -0.94 7.18 1.18
CA LEU A 74 0.18 6.34 1.58
C LEU A 74 -0.23 4.86 1.66
N ILE A 75 -1.36 4.60 2.30
CA ILE A 75 -1.89 3.24 2.51
C ILE A 75 -2.36 2.61 1.20
N ALA A 76 -2.89 3.40 0.26
CA ALA A 76 -3.20 2.94 -1.08
C ALA A 76 -1.93 2.51 -1.86
N VAL A 77 -0.87 3.33 -1.81
CA VAL A 77 0.40 3.04 -2.50
C VAL A 77 1.07 1.78 -1.93
N LEU A 78 1.20 1.67 -0.60
CA LEU A 78 1.86 0.52 0.04
C LEU A 78 1.10 -0.81 -0.18
N ASN A 79 -0.22 -0.74 -0.35
CA ASN A 79 -1.07 -1.91 -0.58
C ASN A 79 -1.24 -2.28 -2.06
N ASP A 80 -0.71 -1.48 -2.98
CA ASP A 80 -0.79 -1.77 -4.40
C ASP A 80 0.15 -2.95 -4.75
N LYS A 81 -0.43 -4.15 -4.83
CA LYS A 81 0.29 -5.38 -5.18
C LYS A 81 0.95 -5.33 -6.56
N SER A 82 0.47 -4.47 -7.47
CA SER A 82 1.12 -4.32 -8.78
C SER A 82 2.49 -3.65 -8.66
N LEU A 83 2.67 -2.73 -7.70
CA LEU A 83 3.99 -2.13 -7.42
C LEU A 83 4.94 -3.14 -6.77
N GLN A 84 4.42 -4.04 -5.92
CA GLN A 84 5.22 -5.07 -5.26
C GLN A 84 5.87 -6.04 -6.25
N SER A 85 5.33 -6.19 -7.47
CA SER A 85 5.94 -7.02 -8.52
C SER A 85 7.31 -6.53 -9.00
N TYR A 86 7.64 -5.27 -8.72
CA TYR A 86 8.94 -4.66 -9.03
C TYR A 86 9.97 -4.86 -7.91
N PHE A 87 9.54 -5.32 -6.73
CA PHE A 87 10.43 -5.45 -5.58
C PHE A 87 11.30 -6.69 -5.72
N SER A 88 12.54 -6.61 -5.22
CA SER A 88 13.35 -7.81 -5.09
C SER A 88 12.78 -8.72 -3.99
N GLU A 89 13.05 -10.02 -4.08
CA GLU A 89 12.75 -10.99 -3.00
C GLU A 89 13.27 -10.53 -1.63
N GLU A 90 14.41 -9.85 -1.60
CA GLU A 90 14.99 -9.32 -0.37
C GLU A 90 14.21 -8.12 0.16
N ASP A 91 13.73 -7.25 -0.72
CA ASP A 91 12.90 -6.09 -0.35
C ASP A 91 11.52 -6.54 0.14
N LEU A 92 10.93 -7.56 -0.48
CA LEU A 92 9.67 -8.15 -0.03
C LEU A 92 9.84 -8.75 1.37
N ARG A 93 10.88 -9.55 1.62
CA ARG A 93 11.16 -10.14 2.94
C ARG A 93 11.47 -9.09 4.02
N LYS A 94 12.05 -7.95 3.63
CA LYS A 94 12.31 -6.82 4.53
C LYS A 94 11.11 -5.90 4.67
N SER A 95 10.11 -6.02 3.82
CA SER A 95 8.88 -5.26 3.96
C SER A 95 8.03 -5.90 5.06
N GLN A 96 7.38 -5.07 5.87
CA GLN A 96 6.44 -5.51 6.90
C GLN A 96 5.05 -5.18 6.40
N LEU A 97 4.70 -5.73 5.23
CA LEU A 97 3.39 -5.53 4.59
C LEU A 97 2.38 -6.62 4.97
N ASP A 98 2.80 -7.60 5.77
CA ASP A 98 1.96 -8.72 6.22
C ASP A 98 0.97 -8.33 7.32
N PHE A 99 1.25 -7.24 8.06
CA PHE A 99 0.29 -6.72 9.03
C PHE A 99 -1.03 -6.33 8.33
N PRO A 100 -2.17 -6.93 8.69
CA PRO A 100 -3.41 -6.77 7.93
C PRO A 100 -4.12 -5.46 8.31
N PHE A 101 -3.46 -4.32 8.10
CA PHE A 101 -3.93 -3.00 8.52
C PHE A 101 -5.38 -2.71 8.09
N TYR A 102 -5.73 -3.06 6.85
CA TYR A 102 -7.10 -2.89 6.33
C TYR A 102 -8.14 -3.74 7.06
N ALA A 103 -7.75 -4.88 7.59
CA ALA A 103 -8.66 -5.73 8.35
C ALA A 103 -9.02 -5.07 9.70
N TYR A 104 -8.02 -4.58 10.43
CA TYR A 104 -8.21 -3.79 11.64
C TYR A 104 -9.06 -2.55 11.37
N LEU A 105 -8.74 -1.81 10.29
CA LEU A 105 -9.51 -0.64 9.87
C LEU A 105 -10.97 -0.98 9.55
N SER A 106 -11.22 -2.08 8.83
CA SER A 106 -12.55 -2.52 8.44
C SER A 106 -13.41 -2.90 9.64
N VAL A 107 -12.83 -3.62 10.62
CA VAL A 107 -13.52 -3.98 11.87
C VAL A 107 -13.88 -2.72 12.66
N LEU A 108 -12.92 -1.81 12.85
CA LEU A 108 -13.15 -0.59 13.61
C LEU A 108 -14.21 0.31 12.94
N ARG A 109 -14.15 0.45 11.61
CA ARG A 109 -15.14 1.22 10.85
C ARG A 109 -16.53 0.62 10.95
N TYR A 110 -16.66 -0.69 10.84
CA TYR A 110 -17.95 -1.35 11.02
C TYR A 110 -18.53 -1.04 12.41
N TYR A 111 -17.71 -1.13 13.45
CA TYR A 111 -18.13 -0.80 14.81
C TYR A 111 -18.57 0.66 14.96
N LEU A 112 -17.85 1.61 14.37
CA LEU A 112 -18.24 3.02 14.39
C LEU A 112 -19.57 3.28 13.68
N ASP A 113 -19.84 2.59 12.58
CA ASP A 113 -21.03 2.80 11.78
C ASP A 113 -22.28 2.07 12.35
N PHE A 114 -22.09 0.88 12.94
CA PHE A 114 -23.20 -0.03 13.30
C PHE A 114 -23.17 -0.56 14.74
N GLY A 115 -22.12 -0.29 15.51
CA GLY A 115 -21.86 -0.93 16.80
C GLY A 115 -21.42 -2.39 16.65
N TYR A 116 -21.59 -3.18 17.71
CA TYR A 116 -21.24 -4.60 17.65
C TYR A 116 -22.18 -5.35 16.70
N PHE A 117 -21.61 -6.28 15.92
CA PHE A 117 -22.39 -7.24 15.18
C PHE A 117 -23.23 -8.08 16.13
N VAL A 118 -24.55 -8.07 15.96
CA VAL A 118 -25.51 -8.87 16.73
C VAL A 118 -26.35 -9.69 15.78
N GLU A 119 -26.44 -10.99 16.02
CA GLU A 119 -27.29 -11.85 15.18
C GLU A 119 -28.77 -11.64 15.47
N SER A 120 -29.53 -11.47 14.39
CA SER A 120 -30.97 -11.37 14.44
C SER A 120 -31.59 -12.72 14.04
N GLU A 121 -32.14 -13.46 14.99
CA GLU A 121 -32.93 -14.66 14.71
C GLU A 121 -34.40 -14.29 14.48
N THR A 122 -35.01 -14.85 13.44
CA THR A 122 -36.46 -14.77 13.26
C THR A 122 -37.14 -15.87 14.07
N ILE A 123 -37.72 -15.51 15.21
CA ILE A 123 -38.48 -16.45 16.04
C ILE A 123 -39.96 -16.39 15.65
N TYR A 124 -40.56 -17.57 15.49
CA TYR A 124 -41.99 -17.72 15.25
C TYR A 124 -42.67 -18.18 16.53
N LYS A 125 -43.64 -17.42 17.03
CA LYS A 125 -44.38 -17.72 18.27
C LYS A 125 -45.88 -17.73 17.99
N LYS A 126 -46.64 -18.47 18.80
CA LYS A 126 -48.11 -18.36 18.79
C LYS A 126 -48.49 -17.10 19.56
N GLY A 127 -49.28 -16.21 18.96
CA GLY A 127 -49.74 -14.99 19.62
C GLY A 127 -50.24 -13.93 18.64
N PHE A 128 -50.65 -12.79 19.17
CA PHE A 128 -51.24 -11.68 18.39
C PHE A 128 -50.27 -10.53 18.13
N SER A 129 -49.04 -10.59 18.66
CA SER A 129 -48.03 -9.53 18.51
C SER A 129 -46.98 -9.91 17.46
N GLY A 130 -46.71 -8.99 16.53
CA GLY A 130 -45.77 -9.17 15.41
C GLY A 130 -46.46 -9.47 14.08
N LYS A 131 -45.68 -9.57 13.00
CA LYS A 131 -46.22 -9.79 11.65
C LYS A 131 -46.69 -11.24 11.48
N ILE A 132 -47.95 -11.45 11.09
CA ILE A 132 -48.53 -12.80 10.96
C ILE A 132 -47.86 -13.55 9.79
N SER A 133 -47.45 -14.79 10.04
CA SER A 133 -47.02 -15.74 9.01
C SER A 133 -48.22 -16.60 8.59
N TRP A 134 -49.00 -16.11 7.63
CA TRP A 134 -50.18 -16.81 7.11
C TRP A 134 -49.88 -18.24 6.62
N PRO A 135 -48.81 -18.51 5.85
CA PRO A 135 -48.52 -19.87 5.39
C PRO A 135 -48.29 -20.87 6.54
N ARG A 136 -47.64 -20.43 7.62
CA ARG A 136 -47.41 -21.29 8.80
C ARG A 136 -48.67 -21.42 9.64
N THR A 137 -49.44 -20.34 9.78
CA THR A 137 -50.71 -20.31 10.53
C THR A 137 -51.71 -21.28 9.91
N ILE A 138 -51.96 -21.18 8.60
CA ILE A 138 -52.90 -22.05 7.88
C ILE A 138 -52.49 -23.53 7.97
N LYS A 139 -51.19 -23.83 7.86
CA LYS A 139 -50.68 -25.21 7.90
C LYS A 139 -50.69 -25.85 9.28
N ARG A 140 -50.54 -25.08 10.36
CA ARG A 140 -50.27 -25.62 11.71
C ARG A 140 -51.36 -25.35 12.74
N ILE A 141 -52.28 -24.45 12.45
CA ILE A 141 -53.33 -24.03 13.39
C ILE A 141 -54.67 -24.49 12.82
N LYS A 142 -55.40 -25.28 13.60
CA LYS A 142 -56.75 -25.69 13.21
C LYS A 142 -57.67 -24.47 13.31
N PRO A 143 -58.32 -24.05 12.21
CA PRO A 143 -59.29 -22.96 12.29
C PRO A 143 -60.54 -23.41 13.02
N GLN A 144 -61.26 -22.44 13.60
CA GLN A 144 -62.59 -22.63 14.14
C GLN A 144 -63.61 -22.07 13.17
N VAL A 145 -64.74 -22.77 13.01
CA VAL A 145 -65.88 -22.28 12.25
C VAL A 145 -66.83 -21.62 13.23
N VAL A 146 -67.08 -20.33 13.05
CA VAL A 146 -67.95 -19.52 13.90
C VAL A 146 -69.01 -18.91 13.00
N LYS A 147 -70.27 -18.89 13.46
CA LYS A 147 -71.33 -18.21 12.73
C LYS A 147 -71.25 -16.70 12.96
N ASP A 148 -71.40 -15.92 11.89
CA ASP A 148 -71.59 -14.48 12.03
C ASP A 148 -73.01 -14.12 12.49
N GLU A 149 -73.25 -12.82 12.69
CA GLU A 149 -74.55 -12.31 13.16
C GLU A 149 -75.71 -12.62 12.19
N GLU A 150 -75.41 -12.94 10.93
CA GLU A 150 -76.37 -13.29 9.87
C GLU A 150 -76.50 -14.81 9.69
N GLY A 151 -75.73 -15.61 10.43
CA GLY A 151 -75.79 -17.07 10.45
C GLY A 151 -74.87 -17.79 9.45
N HIS A 152 -73.96 -17.08 8.78
CA HIS A 152 -72.99 -17.65 7.84
C HIS A 152 -71.74 -18.18 8.55
N ASP A 153 -71.19 -19.28 8.03
CA ASP A 153 -69.99 -19.90 8.56
C ASP A 153 -68.72 -19.10 8.20
N GLN A 154 -68.06 -18.52 9.21
CA GLN A 154 -66.77 -17.83 9.09
C GLN A 154 -65.63 -18.63 9.71
N VAL A 155 -64.46 -18.57 9.07
CA VAL A 155 -63.26 -19.29 9.49
C VAL A 155 -62.34 -18.36 10.27
N VAL A 156 -62.14 -18.65 11.56
CA VAL A 156 -61.33 -17.82 12.46
C VAL A 156 -60.15 -18.61 13.03
N TYR A 157 -58.95 -18.02 12.96
CA TYR A 157 -57.73 -18.58 13.54
C TYR A 157 -57.45 -17.93 14.90
N LEU A 158 -57.72 -18.66 15.99
CA LEU A 158 -57.56 -18.14 17.37
C LEU A 158 -56.10 -18.04 17.84
N ASN A 159 -55.17 -18.74 17.20
CA ASN A 159 -53.76 -18.79 17.59
C ASN A 159 -52.85 -18.52 16.40
N LEU A 160 -52.70 -17.25 16.01
CA LEU A 160 -51.86 -16.86 14.88
C LEU A 160 -50.38 -17.18 15.14
N ILE A 161 -49.65 -17.59 14.11
CA ILE A 161 -48.20 -17.72 14.19
C ILE A 161 -47.59 -16.40 13.71
N THR A 162 -47.04 -15.62 14.63
CA THR A 162 -46.42 -14.33 14.33
C THR A 162 -44.90 -14.45 14.27
N ARG A 163 -44.32 -13.64 13.39
CA ARG A 163 -42.88 -13.47 13.17
C ARG A 163 -42.38 -12.32 14.04
N LYS A 164 -41.39 -12.59 14.88
CA LYS A 164 -40.66 -11.57 15.65
C LYS A 164 -39.16 -11.75 15.46
N THR A 165 -38.44 -10.67 15.22
CA THR A 165 -36.97 -10.68 15.20
C THR A 165 -36.47 -10.56 16.64
N SER A 166 -35.57 -11.44 17.06
CA SER A 166 -34.88 -11.41 18.34
C SER A 166 -33.41 -11.22 18.09
N TYR A 167 -32.79 -10.29 18.81
CA TYR A 167 -31.34 -10.06 18.76
C TYR A 167 -30.70 -10.84 19.91
N ARG A 168 -29.60 -11.56 19.65
CA ARG A 168 -28.81 -12.26 20.69
C ARG A 168 -27.41 -11.67 20.76
N GLU A 169 -27.16 -10.91 21.82
CA GLU A 169 -25.85 -10.31 22.09
C GLU A 169 -24.84 -11.34 22.60
N ASP A 170 -25.31 -12.43 23.23
CA ASP A 170 -24.46 -13.51 23.79
C ASP A 170 -23.97 -14.53 22.74
N ASN A 171 -24.22 -14.27 21.44
CA ASN A 171 -23.77 -15.19 20.40
C ASN A 171 -22.25 -15.13 20.28
N LEU A 172 -21.63 -16.29 20.08
CA LEU A 172 -20.18 -16.47 20.01
C LEU A 172 -19.51 -15.53 18.99
N ILE A 173 -20.13 -15.32 17.82
CA ILE A 173 -19.64 -14.37 16.82
C ILE A 173 -19.60 -12.92 17.31
N THR A 174 -20.58 -12.50 18.13
CA THR A 174 -20.63 -11.17 18.73
C THR A 174 -19.45 -10.97 19.66
N LEU A 175 -19.15 -11.98 20.50
CA LEU A 175 -18.02 -11.95 21.43
C LEU A 175 -16.67 -11.94 20.70
N VAL A 176 -16.55 -12.70 19.60
CA VAL A 176 -15.36 -12.67 18.72
C VAL A 176 -15.21 -11.30 18.05
N HIS A 177 -16.32 -10.67 17.64
CA HIS A 177 -16.30 -9.31 17.11
C HIS A 177 -15.89 -8.28 18.19
N LYS A 178 -16.41 -8.37 19.42
CA LYS A 178 -15.97 -7.52 20.54
C LYS A 178 -14.46 -7.60 20.75
N PHE A 179 -13.90 -8.81 20.74
CA PHE A 179 -12.46 -9.01 20.82
C PHE A 179 -11.72 -8.30 19.67
N CYS A 180 -12.14 -8.50 18.42
CA CYS A 180 -11.49 -7.86 17.27
C CYS A 180 -11.59 -6.33 17.31
N VAL A 181 -12.70 -5.78 17.79
CA VAL A 181 -12.88 -4.33 17.97
C VAL A 181 -11.93 -3.81 19.05
N LYS A 182 -11.79 -4.50 20.19
CA LYS A 182 -10.86 -4.11 21.26
C LYS A 182 -9.41 -4.10 20.76
N GLU A 183 -8.98 -5.15 20.06
CA GLU A 183 -7.64 -5.19 19.45
C GLU A 183 -7.42 -4.07 18.42
N SER A 184 -8.45 -3.74 17.63
CA SER A 184 -8.39 -2.60 16.70
C SER A 184 -8.32 -1.26 17.42
N ALA A 185 -9.06 -1.09 18.52
CA ALA A 185 -9.02 0.11 19.32
C ALA A 185 -7.67 0.30 20.01
N ARG A 186 -7.06 -0.78 20.51
CA ARG A 186 -5.71 -0.77 21.09
C ARG A 186 -4.65 -0.26 20.12
N LEU A 187 -4.64 -0.76 18.88
CA LEU A 187 -3.58 -0.45 17.92
C LEU A 187 -3.85 0.81 17.09
N ILE A 188 -5.08 1.00 16.60
CA ILE A 188 -5.41 2.04 15.63
C ILE A 188 -6.60 2.91 16.06
N GLY A 189 -7.18 2.68 17.24
CA GLY A 189 -8.34 3.41 17.75
C GLY A 189 -8.07 4.90 17.90
N SER A 190 -6.85 5.27 18.31
CA SER A 190 -6.48 6.68 18.49
C SER A 190 -6.49 7.49 17.19
N LEU A 191 -6.32 6.86 16.01
CA LEU A 191 -6.52 7.51 14.70
C LEU A 191 -7.97 8.01 14.50
N TYR A 192 -8.92 7.39 15.19
CA TYR A 192 -10.35 7.69 15.13
C TYR A 192 -10.87 8.35 16.42
N GLY A 193 -9.98 8.71 17.35
CA GLY A 193 -10.35 9.30 18.63
C GLY A 193 -11.04 8.33 19.60
N ILE A 194 -10.86 7.02 19.39
CA ILE A 194 -11.37 5.95 20.26
C ILE A 194 -10.24 5.47 21.16
N LEU A 195 -10.47 5.46 22.48
CA LEU A 195 -9.55 4.84 23.41
C LEU A 195 -9.94 3.38 23.66
N GLU A 196 -8.95 2.52 23.90
CA GLU A 196 -9.18 1.09 24.16
C GLU A 196 -10.18 0.84 25.30
N ASN A 197 -10.13 1.66 26.35
CA ASN A 197 -11.00 1.56 27.53
C ASN A 197 -12.44 2.06 27.29
N GLU A 198 -12.74 2.66 26.14
CA GLU A 198 -14.10 3.06 25.76
C GLU A 198 -14.87 1.93 25.07
N VAL A 199 -14.16 0.88 24.65
CA VAL A 199 -14.73 -0.30 23.98
C VAL A 199 -15.01 -1.37 25.01
N GLU A 200 -16.17 -2.04 24.90
CA GLU A 200 -16.52 -3.16 25.77
C GLU A 200 -15.54 -4.32 25.59
N GLU A 201 -15.10 -4.88 26.71
CA GLU A 201 -14.26 -6.05 26.74
C GLU A 201 -15.06 -7.32 26.41
N SER A 202 -14.45 -8.21 25.63
CA SER A 202 -15.01 -9.54 25.41
C SER A 202 -14.70 -10.43 26.61
N GLU A 203 -15.70 -11.21 27.05
CA GLU A 203 -15.50 -12.23 28.08
C GLU A 203 -14.69 -13.43 27.58
N LEU A 204 -14.45 -13.52 26.27
CA LEU A 204 -13.63 -14.57 25.65
C LEU A 204 -12.17 -14.17 25.58
N LEU A 205 -11.31 -15.08 26.04
CA LEU A 205 -9.89 -15.06 25.74
C LEU A 205 -9.66 -15.49 24.29
N PHE A 206 -8.55 -15.03 23.71
CA PHE A 206 -8.16 -15.39 22.35
C PHE A 206 -7.92 -16.90 22.22
N ASP A 207 -8.63 -17.54 21.29
CA ASP A 207 -8.47 -18.94 20.90
C ASP A 207 -8.56 -18.99 19.37
N TYR A 208 -7.44 -19.32 18.72
CA TYR A 208 -7.33 -19.24 17.27
C TYR A 208 -8.30 -20.20 16.58
N GLU A 209 -8.33 -21.46 17.00
CA GLU A 209 -9.17 -22.50 16.42
C GLU A 209 -10.64 -22.15 16.55
N LEU A 210 -11.09 -21.81 17.77
CA LEU A 210 -12.47 -21.43 18.04
C LEU A 210 -12.89 -20.21 17.24
N PHE A 211 -12.07 -19.15 17.24
CA PHE A 211 -12.41 -17.91 16.57
C PHE A 211 -12.47 -18.10 15.05
N ALA A 212 -11.50 -18.83 14.49
CA ALA A 212 -11.44 -19.11 13.06
C ALA A 212 -12.64 -19.96 12.58
N GLU A 213 -13.00 -21.01 13.33
CA GLU A 213 -14.15 -21.88 13.01
C GLU A 213 -15.46 -21.08 13.01
N VAL A 214 -15.71 -20.33 14.09
CA VAL A 214 -16.92 -19.50 14.24
C VAL A 214 -17.05 -18.50 13.11
N ILE A 215 -15.96 -17.83 12.73
CA ILE A 215 -15.99 -16.85 11.64
C ILE A 215 -16.23 -17.54 10.29
N GLN A 216 -15.58 -18.68 10.03
CA GLN A 216 -15.74 -19.43 8.78
C GLN A 216 -17.17 -19.93 8.58
N ASP A 217 -17.79 -20.45 9.65
CA ASP A 217 -19.21 -20.84 9.62
C ASP A 217 -20.12 -19.67 9.26
N LYS A 218 -19.83 -18.47 9.78
CA LYS A 218 -20.61 -17.26 9.46
C LYS A 218 -20.39 -16.78 8.04
N ILE A 219 -19.16 -16.87 7.51
CA ILE A 219 -18.87 -16.58 6.10
C ILE A 219 -19.68 -17.52 5.20
N ALA A 220 -19.71 -18.82 5.50
CA ALA A 220 -20.43 -19.81 4.71
C ALA A 220 -21.96 -19.63 4.78
N ALA A 221 -22.48 -19.09 5.88
CA ALA A 221 -23.92 -18.95 6.12
C ALA A 221 -24.51 -17.59 5.71
N THR A 222 -23.71 -16.55 5.49
CA THR A 222 -24.18 -15.19 5.19
C THR A 222 -24.11 -14.87 3.69
N PHE A 223 -25.09 -14.09 3.22
CA PHE A 223 -25.13 -13.54 1.85
C PHE A 223 -25.11 -12.00 1.83
N ASN A 224 -24.89 -11.37 2.99
CA ASN A 224 -24.80 -9.93 3.09
C ASN A 224 -23.33 -9.50 2.87
N ASP A 225 -23.07 -8.78 1.78
CA ASP A 225 -21.73 -8.34 1.39
C ASP A 225 -20.99 -7.58 2.50
N LYS A 226 -21.70 -6.73 3.27
CA LYS A 226 -21.10 -5.98 4.39
C LYS A 226 -20.67 -6.90 5.53
N HIS A 227 -21.49 -7.90 5.84
CA HIS A 227 -21.14 -8.90 6.85
C HIS A 227 -20.01 -9.80 6.36
N LEU A 228 -19.99 -10.15 5.07
CA LEU A 228 -18.88 -10.90 4.46
C LEU A 228 -17.58 -10.12 4.57
N GLU A 229 -17.58 -8.82 4.25
CA GLU A 229 -16.42 -7.95 4.40
C GLU A 229 -15.92 -7.92 5.86
N LEU A 230 -16.82 -7.72 6.82
CA LEU A 230 -16.50 -7.76 8.25
C LEU A 230 -15.90 -9.10 8.66
N PHE A 231 -16.54 -10.21 8.33
CA PHE A 231 -16.08 -11.54 8.74
C PHE A 231 -14.75 -11.92 8.09
N HIS A 232 -14.54 -11.55 6.82
CA HIS A 232 -13.23 -11.71 6.18
C HIS A 232 -12.15 -10.85 6.83
N ALA A 233 -12.48 -9.64 7.27
CA ALA A 233 -11.56 -8.79 8.02
C ALA A 233 -11.22 -9.43 9.39
N MET A 234 -12.23 -9.84 10.16
CA MET A 234 -12.02 -10.55 11.44
C MET A 234 -11.16 -11.80 11.26
N LEU A 235 -11.42 -12.61 10.21
CA LEU A 235 -10.64 -13.82 9.93
C LEU A 235 -9.17 -13.51 9.62
N LYS A 236 -8.90 -12.44 8.87
CA LYS A 236 -7.52 -12.00 8.59
C LYS A 236 -6.80 -11.58 9.87
N MET A 237 -7.47 -10.86 10.77
CA MET A 237 -6.92 -10.48 12.07
C MET A 237 -6.60 -11.72 12.92
N VAL A 238 -7.57 -12.63 13.06
CA VAL A 238 -7.40 -13.88 13.85
C VAL A 238 -6.25 -14.73 13.31
N ARG A 239 -6.12 -14.85 11.99
CA ARG A 239 -4.99 -15.56 11.36
C ARG A 239 -3.64 -14.88 11.62
N TYR A 240 -3.60 -13.56 11.61
CA TYR A 240 -2.38 -12.81 11.92
C TYR A 240 -1.96 -13.01 13.39
N LEU A 241 -2.91 -12.93 14.34
CA LEU A 241 -2.67 -13.13 15.77
C LEU A 241 -2.33 -14.59 16.14
N GLY A 242 -2.86 -15.55 15.37
CA GLY A 242 -2.60 -16.99 15.54
C GLY A 242 -1.24 -17.44 14.99
N ASN A 243 -0.58 -16.64 14.15
CA ASN A 243 0.74 -17.01 13.61
C ASN A 243 1.84 -16.78 14.66
N GLU A 244 2.46 -17.86 15.14
CA GLU A 244 3.51 -17.80 16.16
C GLU A 244 4.77 -17.06 15.69
N GLU A 245 5.03 -16.98 14.38
CA GLU A 245 6.15 -16.20 13.82
C GLU A 245 6.00 -14.68 14.02
N ASN A 246 4.77 -14.21 14.28
CA ASN A 246 4.50 -12.81 14.58
C ASN A 246 4.74 -12.46 16.06
N ARG A 247 5.05 -13.45 16.91
CA ARG A 247 5.42 -13.26 18.31
C ARG A 247 6.95 -13.11 18.40
N GLY A 248 7.42 -12.16 19.20
CA GLY A 248 8.84 -11.95 19.47
C GLY A 248 9.51 -13.19 20.09
N GLU A 249 10.83 -13.29 19.97
CA GLU A 249 11.64 -14.42 20.47
C GLU A 249 11.50 -14.66 21.98
N ASP A 250 11.00 -13.67 22.73
CA ASP A 250 10.73 -13.69 24.17
C ASP A 250 9.24 -13.89 24.52
N GLY A 251 8.38 -14.10 23.53
CA GLY A 251 6.93 -14.18 23.71
C GLY A 251 6.23 -12.83 23.86
N SER A 252 6.94 -11.71 23.74
CA SER A 252 6.32 -10.38 23.60
C SER A 252 5.76 -10.19 22.19
N GLU A 253 4.67 -9.43 22.03
CA GLU A 253 4.24 -9.04 20.68
C GLU A 253 5.30 -8.10 20.09
N ASN A 254 5.90 -8.45 18.95
CA ASN A 254 6.68 -7.47 18.19
C ASN A 254 5.77 -6.29 17.87
N GLU A 255 6.22 -5.06 18.16
CA GLU A 255 5.43 -3.85 17.86
C GLU A 255 4.92 -3.90 16.41
N PRO A 256 3.59 -3.90 16.17
CA PRO A 256 3.06 -4.07 14.83
C PRO A 256 3.55 -2.96 13.89
N LEU A 257 4.16 -3.38 12.78
CA LEU A 257 4.67 -2.50 11.74
C LEU A 257 3.93 -2.77 10.44
N PHE A 258 3.48 -1.70 9.78
CA PHE A 258 2.92 -1.78 8.43
C PHE A 258 3.68 -0.84 7.50
N GLY A 259 4.58 -1.37 6.67
CA GLY A 259 5.30 -0.52 5.72
C GLY A 259 6.59 -1.11 5.17
N VAL A 260 7.43 -0.23 4.66
CA VAL A 260 8.70 -0.57 4.01
C VAL A 260 9.88 0.05 4.75
N ASN A 261 10.93 -0.74 4.95
CA ASN A 261 12.18 -0.27 5.56
C ASN A 261 12.95 0.72 4.66
N THR A 262 12.72 0.66 3.36
CA THR A 262 13.19 1.65 2.40
C THR A 262 12.09 1.89 1.36
N PHE A 263 11.87 3.15 1.02
CA PHE A 263 10.87 3.54 0.01
C PHE A 263 11.44 3.56 -1.41
N ALA A 264 12.74 3.33 -1.58
CA ALA A 264 13.40 3.39 -2.89
C ALA A 264 12.78 2.40 -3.92
N PRO A 265 12.49 1.13 -3.59
CA PRO A 265 11.83 0.22 -4.52
C PRO A 265 10.41 0.67 -4.89
N VAL A 266 9.67 1.28 -3.95
CA VAL A 266 8.33 1.84 -4.22
C VAL A 266 8.43 3.02 -5.18
N TRP A 267 9.42 3.90 -4.97
CA TRP A 267 9.70 5.02 -5.85
C TRP A 267 10.03 4.56 -7.27
N GLU A 268 10.95 3.62 -7.41
CA GLU A 268 11.35 3.02 -8.69
C GLU A 268 10.15 2.43 -9.43
N ALA A 269 9.33 1.63 -8.74
CA ALA A 269 8.14 1.01 -9.32
C ALA A 269 7.13 2.05 -9.82
N MET A 270 6.92 3.14 -9.07
CA MET A 270 6.02 4.21 -9.49
C MET A 270 6.56 4.97 -10.70
N VAL A 271 7.86 5.25 -10.75
CA VAL A 271 8.50 5.91 -11.91
C VAL A 271 8.42 5.02 -13.15
N ASP A 272 8.74 3.72 -13.05
CA ASP A 272 8.65 2.78 -14.18
C ASP A 272 7.21 2.64 -14.67
N ARG A 273 6.22 2.67 -13.78
CA ARG A 273 4.81 2.58 -14.20
C ARG A 273 4.31 3.83 -14.94
N ILE A 274 4.85 5.02 -14.61
CA ILE A 274 4.52 6.28 -15.31
C ILE A 274 5.21 6.35 -16.67
N PHE A 275 6.54 6.15 -16.68
CA PHE A 275 7.39 6.47 -17.81
C PHE A 275 7.81 5.25 -18.63
N GLY A 276 7.79 4.06 -18.04
CA GLY A 276 8.11 2.81 -18.71
C GLY A 276 7.26 2.62 -19.95
N LYS A 277 7.92 2.62 -21.10
CA LYS A 277 7.29 2.52 -22.41
C LYS A 277 8.25 1.82 -23.36
N LEU A 278 8.05 0.51 -23.48
CA LEU A 278 8.78 -0.34 -24.41
C LEU A 278 8.07 -0.41 -25.76
N PRO A 279 8.78 -0.68 -26.86
CA PRO A 279 8.16 -1.04 -28.12
C PRO A 279 7.32 -2.31 -27.99
N GLN A 280 6.36 -2.47 -28.90
CA GLN A 280 5.49 -3.64 -28.91
C GLN A 280 6.29 -4.94 -29.12
N GLY A 281 6.06 -5.93 -28.26
CA GLY A 281 6.71 -7.24 -28.35
C GLY A 281 8.15 -7.29 -27.82
N VAL A 282 8.68 -6.18 -27.31
CA VAL A 282 10.03 -6.10 -26.75
C VAL A 282 9.97 -6.21 -25.24
N ALA A 283 10.67 -7.20 -24.69
CA ALA A 283 10.82 -7.38 -23.26
C ALA A 283 11.95 -6.50 -22.69
N LYS A 284 11.80 -6.02 -21.44
CA LYS A 284 12.74 -5.10 -20.78
C LYS A 284 14.13 -5.71 -20.60
N ASP A 285 14.20 -7.02 -20.41
CA ASP A 285 15.44 -7.76 -20.20
C ASP A 285 16.39 -7.70 -21.41
N LYS A 286 15.87 -7.42 -22.60
CA LYS A 286 16.68 -7.12 -23.80
C LYS A 286 17.58 -5.91 -23.63
N PHE A 287 17.32 -5.02 -22.69
CA PHE A 287 18.13 -3.85 -22.40
C PHE A 287 19.20 -4.10 -21.32
N ASN A 288 19.33 -5.32 -20.80
CA ASN A 288 20.26 -5.64 -19.72
C ASN A 288 21.67 -5.98 -20.25
N PRO A 289 22.73 -5.24 -19.89
CA PRO A 289 24.09 -5.69 -20.13
C PRO A 289 24.40 -6.96 -19.32
N HIS A 290 25.06 -7.93 -19.96
CA HIS A 290 25.46 -9.20 -19.36
C HIS A 290 26.99 -9.31 -19.20
N LEU A 291 27.43 -9.73 -18.02
CA LEU A 291 28.82 -10.10 -17.74
C LEU A 291 29.05 -11.57 -18.11
N ARG A 292 30.13 -11.83 -18.84
CA ARG A 292 30.58 -13.18 -19.20
C ARG A 292 31.97 -13.41 -18.60
N TRP A 293 32.19 -14.59 -18.05
CA TRP A 293 33.50 -15.02 -17.56
C TRP A 293 34.13 -15.97 -18.58
N ASN A 294 35.32 -15.64 -19.09
CA ASN A 294 36.13 -16.56 -19.90
C ASN A 294 37.42 -16.85 -19.12
N ASP A 295 37.69 -18.12 -18.83
CA ASP A 295 38.88 -18.57 -18.10
C ASP A 295 40.14 -18.69 -18.99
N GLY A 296 40.04 -18.28 -20.25
CA GLY A 296 41.13 -18.29 -21.23
C GLY A 296 41.49 -19.68 -21.73
N ARG A 297 40.74 -20.73 -21.35
CA ARG A 297 40.96 -22.12 -21.77
C ARG A 297 40.06 -22.55 -22.92
N ARG A 298 39.13 -21.68 -23.34
CA ARG A 298 38.23 -21.86 -24.49
C ARG A 298 38.48 -20.76 -25.51
N ASP A 299 38.58 -21.15 -26.78
CA ASP A 299 38.72 -20.22 -27.90
C ASP A 299 37.49 -19.30 -27.97
N GLU A 300 37.71 -18.01 -28.25
CA GLU A 300 36.66 -16.97 -28.37
C GLU A 300 35.61 -17.25 -29.46
N LYS A 301 35.80 -18.32 -30.26
CA LYS A 301 34.95 -18.73 -31.37
C LYS A 301 34.33 -20.09 -31.07
N LEU A 302 33.42 -20.15 -30.11
CA LEU A 302 32.51 -21.29 -29.97
C LEU A 302 31.07 -20.82 -30.12
N ASP A 303 30.34 -21.61 -30.90
CA ASP A 303 28.96 -21.38 -31.33
C ASP A 303 28.02 -21.10 -30.16
N GLU A 304 26.98 -20.33 -30.48
CA GLU A 304 25.88 -19.84 -29.64
C GLU A 304 25.01 -20.97 -29.01
N SER A 305 25.60 -21.97 -28.37
CA SER A 305 24.87 -22.87 -27.48
C SER A 305 24.80 -22.25 -26.09
N GLU A 306 23.57 -21.97 -25.64
CA GLU A 306 23.14 -21.11 -24.54
C GLU A 306 23.62 -21.47 -23.11
N GLU A 307 24.61 -22.35 -22.95
CA GLU A 307 25.13 -22.78 -21.64
C GLU A 307 26.54 -22.22 -21.32
N GLU A 308 27.04 -21.26 -22.09
CA GLU A 308 28.33 -20.62 -21.82
C GLU A 308 28.26 -19.55 -20.71
N ILE A 309 28.43 -20.02 -19.47
CA ILE A 309 29.02 -19.28 -18.34
C ILE A 309 28.42 -17.88 -18.10
N VAL A 310 27.09 -17.77 -18.11
CA VAL A 310 26.45 -16.78 -17.26
C VAL A 310 26.93 -17.10 -15.85
N LEU A 311 27.51 -16.15 -15.10
CA LEU A 311 27.75 -16.38 -13.66
C LEU A 311 26.42 -16.90 -13.12
N ASN A 312 26.40 -18.12 -12.55
CA ASN A 312 25.19 -18.91 -12.22
C ASN A 312 24.16 -18.18 -11.33
N ASP A 313 24.42 -16.93 -10.97
CA ASP A 313 23.51 -15.98 -10.36
C ASP A 313 23.18 -14.85 -11.35
N PRO A 314 21.97 -14.84 -11.97
CA PRO A 314 21.47 -13.75 -12.82
C PRO A 314 21.56 -12.37 -12.17
N LYS A 315 21.55 -12.27 -10.83
CA LYS A 315 21.68 -10.99 -10.11
C LYS A 315 23.11 -10.46 -10.13
N ARG A 316 24.12 -11.34 -10.28
CA ARG A 316 25.54 -10.96 -10.36
C ARG A 316 26.02 -10.78 -11.78
N SER A 317 25.38 -11.43 -12.75
CA SER A 317 25.77 -11.38 -14.16
C SER A 317 25.06 -10.30 -14.96
N THR A 318 24.05 -9.60 -14.41
CA THR A 318 23.25 -8.62 -15.18
C THR A 318 23.19 -7.26 -14.52
N LEU A 319 23.43 -6.21 -15.32
CA LEU A 319 23.05 -4.85 -14.95
C LEU A 319 21.63 -4.60 -15.49
N ARG A 320 20.76 -3.99 -14.68
CA ARG A 320 19.34 -3.82 -15.01
C ARG A 320 18.95 -2.35 -14.89
N PRO A 321 18.52 -1.70 -15.98
CA PRO A 321 18.02 -0.34 -15.91
C PRO A 321 16.64 -0.30 -15.24
N ASP A 322 16.43 0.70 -14.37
CA ASP A 322 15.18 0.89 -13.62
C ASP A 322 13.99 1.19 -14.53
N THR A 323 14.18 2.01 -15.57
CA THR A 323 13.11 2.34 -16.53
C THR A 323 13.67 2.60 -17.91
N ILE A 324 13.00 2.02 -18.91
CA ILE A 324 13.26 2.30 -20.33
C ILE A 324 12.01 2.95 -20.91
N MET A 325 12.20 4.14 -21.46
CA MET A 325 11.13 4.93 -22.07
C MET A 325 11.49 5.20 -23.53
N VAL A 326 10.63 4.78 -24.46
CA VAL A 326 10.77 5.05 -25.90
C VAL A 326 9.68 6.02 -26.34
N VAL A 327 10.10 7.21 -26.80
CA VAL A 327 9.21 8.29 -27.23
C VAL A 327 9.75 8.92 -28.52
N GLY A 328 8.98 8.76 -29.61
CA GLY A 328 9.45 9.12 -30.95
C GLY A 328 10.72 8.33 -31.28
N GLU A 329 11.76 9.04 -31.73
CA GLU A 329 13.09 8.49 -32.05
C GLU A 329 14.06 8.54 -30.86
N GLY A 330 13.56 8.82 -29.65
CA GLY A 330 14.37 8.88 -28.44
C GLY A 330 14.25 7.63 -27.60
N VAL A 331 15.39 7.05 -27.22
CA VAL A 331 15.47 6.02 -26.17
C VAL A 331 16.01 6.68 -24.91
N TYR A 332 15.23 6.64 -23.84
CA TYR A 332 15.55 7.27 -22.57
C TYR A 332 15.75 6.18 -21.52
N ILE A 333 16.96 6.10 -20.99
CA ILE A 333 17.32 5.22 -19.89
C ILE A 333 17.23 6.05 -18.62
N LEU A 334 16.30 5.71 -17.74
CA LEU A 334 16.03 6.45 -16.52
C LEU A 334 16.42 5.58 -15.32
N ASP A 335 17.31 6.10 -14.47
CA ASP A 335 17.58 5.54 -13.13
C ASP A 335 16.73 6.30 -12.11
N SER A 336 15.97 5.59 -11.30
CA SER A 336 15.26 6.17 -10.17
C SER A 336 16.20 6.25 -8.97
N LYS A 337 16.43 7.46 -8.45
CA LYS A 337 17.29 7.68 -7.29
C LYS A 337 16.49 8.30 -6.16
N TYR A 338 16.24 7.53 -5.11
CA TYR A 338 15.56 8.01 -3.91
C TYR A 338 16.53 8.81 -3.00
N TYR A 339 17.11 9.87 -3.54
CA TYR A 339 18.19 10.66 -2.93
C TYR A 339 17.69 12.04 -2.48
N LYS A 340 18.29 12.59 -1.43
CA LYS A 340 17.89 13.87 -0.80
C LYS A 340 18.15 15.13 -1.62
N TYR A 341 18.85 15.04 -2.76
CA TYR A 341 19.26 16.21 -3.54
C TYR A 341 18.10 17.14 -3.89
N GLY A 342 16.95 16.59 -4.31
CA GLY A 342 15.77 17.39 -4.65
C GLY A 342 15.20 18.22 -3.50
N LEU A 343 15.59 17.93 -2.26
CA LEU A 343 15.11 18.61 -1.06
C LEU A 343 16.15 19.52 -0.42
N THR A 344 17.43 19.16 -0.52
CA THR A 344 18.51 19.93 0.11
C THR A 344 19.26 20.83 -0.86
N GLY A 345 19.28 20.49 -2.15
CA GLY A 345 20.11 21.16 -3.17
C GLY A 345 21.62 20.95 -3.01
N PHE A 346 22.07 20.14 -2.05
CA PHE A 346 23.49 19.89 -1.80
C PHE A 346 24.06 18.89 -2.79
N ASN A 347 25.12 19.28 -3.51
CA ASN A 347 25.77 18.42 -4.51
C ASN A 347 26.29 17.08 -3.94
N SER A 348 26.59 17.01 -2.64
CA SER A 348 26.98 15.76 -1.95
C SER A 348 25.86 14.71 -1.92
N HIS A 349 24.60 15.11 -2.16
CA HIS A 349 23.45 14.21 -2.25
C HIS A 349 23.10 13.81 -3.69
N LEU A 350 23.91 14.21 -4.68
CA LEU A 350 23.75 13.72 -6.06
C LEU A 350 24.26 12.28 -6.19
N PRO A 351 23.78 11.53 -7.22
CA PRO A 351 24.33 10.23 -7.57
C PRO A 351 25.85 10.25 -7.76
N GLY A 352 26.55 9.31 -7.12
CA GLY A 352 28.00 9.17 -7.20
C GLY A 352 28.50 8.44 -8.45
N ALA A 353 29.83 8.32 -8.57
CA ALA A 353 30.51 7.76 -9.73
C ALA A 353 30.02 6.36 -10.14
N GLU A 354 29.67 5.49 -9.17
CA GLU A 354 29.15 4.15 -9.48
C GLU A 354 27.83 4.21 -10.28
N SER A 355 26.92 5.11 -9.90
CA SER A 355 25.64 5.30 -10.61
C SER A 355 25.87 5.90 -12.00
N VAL A 356 26.82 6.83 -12.12
CA VAL A 356 27.21 7.43 -13.40
C VAL A 356 27.77 6.37 -14.36
N CYS A 357 28.68 5.52 -13.90
CA CYS A 357 29.25 4.44 -14.70
C CYS A 357 28.18 3.43 -15.15
N LYS A 358 27.24 3.05 -14.27
CA LYS A 358 26.13 2.16 -14.63
C LYS A 358 25.25 2.76 -15.73
N GLN A 359 24.87 4.03 -15.59
CA GLN A 359 24.06 4.73 -16.58
C GLN A 359 24.75 4.83 -17.95
N ILE A 360 26.05 5.13 -17.98
CA ILE A 360 26.82 5.11 -19.23
C ILE A 360 26.85 3.71 -19.84
N ALA A 361 27.09 2.67 -19.02
CA ALA A 361 27.13 1.28 -19.50
C ALA A 361 25.79 0.82 -20.09
N TYR A 362 24.66 1.23 -19.52
CA TYR A 362 23.34 0.95 -20.09
C TYR A 362 23.19 1.56 -21.49
N ALA A 363 23.54 2.84 -21.64
CA ALA A 363 23.42 3.52 -22.93
C ALA A 363 24.35 2.97 -24.00
N GLU A 364 25.60 2.64 -23.64
CA GLU A 364 26.55 2.00 -24.56
C GLU A 364 26.09 0.62 -25.01
N TYR A 365 25.44 -0.13 -24.12
CA TYR A 365 24.86 -1.42 -24.48
C TYR A 365 23.73 -1.27 -25.50
N VAL A 366 22.82 -0.30 -25.28
CA VAL A 366 21.73 0.00 -26.22
C VAL A 366 22.29 0.49 -27.57
N GLU A 367 23.31 1.36 -27.56
CA GLU A 367 23.97 1.82 -28.79
C GLU A 367 24.54 0.64 -29.59
N LYS A 368 25.25 -0.27 -28.92
CA LYS A 368 25.82 -1.47 -29.56
C LYS A 368 24.76 -2.40 -30.15
N MET A 369 23.60 -2.53 -29.49
CA MET A 369 22.51 -3.35 -30.01
C MET A 369 21.94 -2.82 -31.32
N GLU A 370 21.86 -1.50 -31.45
CA GLU A 370 21.38 -0.83 -32.67
C GLU A 370 22.38 -0.91 -33.82
N GLU A 371 23.69 -0.92 -33.53
CA GLU A 371 24.73 -1.11 -34.55
C GLU A 371 24.70 -2.50 -35.20
N ASN A 372 24.08 -3.50 -34.56
CA ASN A 372 23.99 -4.87 -35.06
C ASN A 372 22.61 -5.13 -35.71
N PRO A 373 22.54 -5.32 -37.04
CA PRO A 373 21.28 -5.54 -37.76
C PRO A 373 20.46 -6.73 -37.24
N SER A 374 21.12 -7.76 -36.70
CA SER A 374 20.46 -8.97 -36.20
C SER A 374 19.83 -8.79 -34.81
N THR A 375 20.22 -7.75 -34.08
CA THR A 375 19.69 -7.43 -32.73
C THR A 375 19.04 -6.05 -32.64
N SER A 376 19.08 -5.27 -33.73
CA SER A 376 18.46 -3.96 -33.79
C SER A 376 16.98 -4.08 -33.51
N LEU A 377 16.47 -3.24 -32.64
CA LEU A 377 15.07 -3.29 -32.23
C LEU A 377 14.14 -2.61 -33.25
N HIS A 378 14.66 -2.28 -34.45
CA HIS A 378 13.98 -1.64 -35.58
C HIS A 378 12.98 -0.57 -35.11
N PHE A 379 13.46 0.37 -34.30
CA PHE A 379 12.60 1.39 -33.67
C PHE A 379 12.00 2.39 -34.69
N ALA A 380 12.60 2.55 -35.88
CA ALA A 380 12.07 3.32 -37.01
C ALA A 380 12.75 2.94 -38.34
N GLN A 381 12.14 3.30 -39.47
CA GLN A 381 12.59 2.91 -40.82
C GLN A 381 13.77 3.71 -41.39
N ASP A 382 14.18 4.86 -40.81
CA ASP A 382 15.12 5.74 -41.51
C ASP A 382 15.96 6.75 -40.69
N ASP A 383 16.16 6.60 -39.37
CA ASP A 383 17.04 7.55 -38.65
C ASP A 383 17.81 6.95 -37.46
N THR A 384 18.96 7.56 -37.17
CA THR A 384 19.82 7.21 -36.01
C THR A 384 19.12 7.54 -34.69
N LEU A 385 18.89 6.52 -33.85
CA LEU A 385 18.27 6.71 -32.53
C LEU A 385 19.11 7.59 -31.61
N SER A 386 18.45 8.53 -30.96
CA SER A 386 19.09 9.36 -29.94
C SER A 386 18.87 8.73 -28.56
N ILE A 387 19.96 8.27 -27.95
CA ILE A 387 19.95 7.68 -26.61
C ILE A 387 20.25 8.77 -25.57
N TYR A 388 19.46 8.82 -24.50
CA TYR A 388 19.61 9.78 -23.41
C TYR A 388 19.61 9.06 -22.06
N ASN A 389 20.37 9.61 -21.12
CA ASN A 389 20.43 9.14 -19.73
C ASN A 389 19.83 10.19 -18.79
N ALA A 390 19.08 9.75 -17.78
CA ALA A 390 18.61 10.63 -16.73
C ALA A 390 18.51 9.94 -15.37
N PHE A 391 18.79 10.70 -14.31
CA PHE A 391 18.45 10.36 -12.94
C PHE A 391 17.12 11.04 -12.58
N ILE A 392 16.17 10.27 -12.05
CA ILE A 392 14.87 10.74 -11.56
C ILE A 392 14.89 10.73 -10.03
N MET A 393 14.89 11.90 -9.41
CA MET A 393 14.96 12.08 -7.97
C MET A 393 13.70 12.73 -7.41
N PRO A 394 13.26 12.33 -6.20
CA PRO A 394 12.10 12.93 -5.57
C PRO A 394 12.40 14.37 -5.12
N TYR A 395 11.41 15.25 -5.23
CA TYR A 395 11.40 16.55 -4.56
C TYR A 395 10.01 16.91 -4.05
N CYS A 396 9.93 18.04 -3.35
CA CYS A 396 8.70 18.61 -2.84
C CYS A 396 8.41 19.92 -3.58
N ALA A 397 7.46 19.91 -4.52
CA ALA A 397 7.11 21.11 -5.26
C ALA A 397 6.46 22.18 -4.38
N GLU A 398 5.72 21.78 -3.34
CA GLU A 398 5.12 22.70 -2.36
C GLU A 398 6.17 23.59 -1.67
N ALA A 399 7.41 23.10 -1.49
CA ALA A 399 8.49 23.83 -0.84
C ALA A 399 8.97 25.04 -1.65
N GLU A 400 8.75 25.05 -2.96
CA GLU A 400 9.31 26.06 -3.87
C GLU A 400 8.35 27.24 -4.11
N GLY A 401 7.21 27.28 -3.42
CA GLY A 401 6.22 28.34 -3.59
C GLY A 401 5.60 28.39 -4.99
N THR A 402 5.82 27.35 -5.81
CA THR A 402 5.22 27.20 -7.13
C THR A 402 3.72 26.97 -6.93
N LEU A 403 2.95 28.05 -7.09
CA LEU A 403 1.51 28.02 -7.21
C LEU A 403 1.13 26.98 -8.27
N ALA A 404 0.29 26.02 -7.85
CA ALA A 404 -0.44 25.03 -8.62
C ALA A 404 -0.22 25.14 -10.14
N SER A 405 0.87 24.55 -10.62
CA SER A 405 0.92 24.12 -12.02
C SER A 405 -0.28 23.21 -12.23
N SER A 406 -1.06 23.43 -13.29
CA SER A 406 -2.14 22.52 -13.68
C SER A 406 -1.61 21.18 -14.19
N ALA A 407 -0.29 21.01 -14.27
CA ALA A 407 0.35 19.76 -14.65
C ALA A 407 0.03 18.65 -13.64
N ILE A 408 -0.31 17.48 -14.15
CA ILE A 408 -0.60 16.27 -13.35
C ILE A 408 0.63 15.86 -12.54
N PHE A 409 1.82 16.04 -13.13
CA PHE A 409 3.12 15.80 -12.54
C PHE A 409 3.89 17.11 -12.50
N GLN A 410 4.47 17.42 -11.34
CA GLN A 410 5.40 18.54 -11.25
C GLN A 410 6.80 17.98 -11.39
N MET A 411 7.53 18.44 -12.40
CA MET A 411 8.89 18.02 -12.66
C MET A 411 9.73 19.14 -13.23
N LYS A 412 11.05 19.08 -13.01
CA LYS A 412 12.00 20.03 -13.58
C LYS A 412 13.38 19.44 -13.74
N ARG A 413 14.16 20.01 -14.65
CA ARG A 413 15.58 19.69 -14.79
C ARG A 413 16.41 20.55 -13.84
N ALA A 414 17.20 19.91 -12.97
CA ALA A 414 18.12 20.59 -12.07
C ALA A 414 19.52 20.79 -12.69
N GLY A 415 19.92 19.92 -13.61
CA GLY A 415 21.24 19.97 -14.24
C GLY A 415 21.58 18.67 -14.98
N TYR A 416 22.87 18.38 -15.11
CA TYR A 416 23.37 17.11 -15.61
C TYR A 416 24.72 16.76 -14.98
N ILE A 417 24.98 15.47 -14.86
CA ILE A 417 26.28 14.91 -14.45
C ILE A 417 26.97 14.36 -15.70
N TYR A 418 28.28 14.54 -15.79
CA TYR A 418 29.10 13.97 -16.87
C TYR A 418 30.42 13.45 -16.31
N GLY A 419 30.99 12.45 -16.98
CA GLY A 419 32.33 11.94 -16.70
C GLY A 419 33.38 12.71 -17.50
N ASP A 420 34.46 13.14 -16.85
CA ASP A 420 35.59 13.81 -17.52
C ASP A 420 36.35 12.90 -18.50
N TRP A 421 36.19 11.58 -18.37
CA TRP A 421 36.73 10.57 -19.28
C TRP A 421 35.91 10.41 -20.58
N LYS A 422 34.79 11.13 -20.73
CA LYS A 422 33.95 11.11 -21.94
C LYS A 422 34.10 12.40 -22.72
N ASP A 423 34.12 12.28 -24.05
CA ASP A 423 34.25 13.42 -24.98
C ASP A 423 32.96 14.24 -25.15
N CYS A 424 31.88 13.85 -24.46
CA CYS A 424 30.56 14.50 -24.49
C CYS A 424 29.94 14.65 -25.90
N LYS A 425 30.36 13.86 -26.89
CA LYS A 425 29.77 13.91 -28.25
C LYS A 425 28.43 13.21 -28.38
N ARG A 426 28.21 12.13 -27.61
CA ARG A 426 26.95 11.40 -27.55
C ARG A 426 26.00 12.05 -26.53
N PRO A 427 24.68 12.16 -26.80
CA PRO A 427 23.76 12.79 -25.86
C PRO A 427 23.74 12.12 -24.47
N TYR A 428 23.77 10.78 -24.42
CA TYR A 428 23.77 10.01 -23.17
C TYR A 428 25.05 10.16 -22.31
N HIS A 429 26.12 10.79 -22.81
CA HIS A 429 27.28 11.15 -21.98
C HIS A 429 26.92 12.20 -20.92
N LYS A 430 25.84 12.97 -21.14
CA LYS A 430 25.23 13.84 -20.13
C LYS A 430 24.08 13.08 -19.49
N ILE A 431 24.18 12.84 -18.19
CA ILE A 431 23.13 12.20 -17.40
C ILE A 431 22.30 13.32 -16.76
N HIS A 432 21.09 13.54 -17.26
CA HIS A 432 20.26 14.66 -16.82
C HIS A 432 19.68 14.39 -15.42
N CYS A 433 19.79 15.37 -14.51
CA CYS A 433 19.18 15.27 -13.19
C CYS A 433 17.79 15.89 -13.22
N ILE A 434 16.77 15.04 -13.17
CA ILE A 434 15.37 15.42 -13.16
C ILE A 434 14.82 15.28 -11.75
N LEU A 435 14.16 16.33 -11.27
CA LEU A 435 13.41 16.33 -10.03
C LEU A 435 11.94 16.10 -10.35
N LEU A 436 11.32 15.13 -9.68
CA LEU A 436 9.92 14.74 -9.85
C LEU A 436 9.18 14.75 -8.51
N ASP A 437 8.03 15.43 -8.45
CA ASP A 437 7.34 15.70 -7.19
C ASP A 437 6.75 14.42 -6.60
N MET A 438 7.21 14.04 -5.40
CA MET A 438 6.83 12.80 -4.73
C MET A 438 5.31 12.67 -4.59
N LYS A 439 4.66 13.76 -4.21
CA LYS A 439 3.22 13.78 -3.94
C LYS A 439 2.39 13.60 -5.22
N SER A 440 2.80 14.21 -6.32
CA SER A 440 2.16 14.05 -7.63
C SER A 440 2.27 12.61 -8.14
N VAL A 441 3.44 11.99 -7.96
CA VAL A 441 3.69 10.58 -8.31
C VAL A 441 2.83 9.65 -7.47
N MET A 442 2.81 9.81 -6.15
CA MET A 442 1.99 8.95 -5.29
C MET A 442 0.50 9.06 -5.61
N ARG A 443 0.01 10.23 -6.03
CA ARG A 443 -1.39 10.43 -6.43
C ARG A 443 -1.72 9.77 -7.77
N ASN A 444 -0.78 9.79 -8.71
CA ASN A 444 -0.98 9.28 -10.06
C ASN A 444 0.29 8.58 -10.52
N TYR A 445 0.33 7.26 -10.51
CA TYR A 445 1.47 6.49 -11.02
C TYR A 445 1.05 5.51 -12.12
N ALA A 446 -0.06 5.80 -12.81
CA ALA A 446 -0.44 5.12 -14.03
C ALA A 446 0.39 5.63 -15.22
N ASN A 447 0.52 4.81 -16.26
CA ASN A 447 1.20 5.19 -17.50
C ASN A 447 0.61 6.49 -18.05
N ASN A 448 1.46 7.47 -18.31
CA ASN A 448 1.01 8.79 -18.71
C ASN A 448 1.82 9.35 -19.90
N PRO A 449 1.26 9.32 -21.12
CA PRO A 449 1.94 9.81 -22.33
C PRO A 449 2.29 11.31 -22.30
N ALA A 450 1.49 12.13 -21.61
CA ALA A 450 1.78 13.56 -21.47
C ALA A 450 3.02 13.78 -20.59
N ALA A 451 3.10 13.07 -19.46
CA ALA A 451 4.27 13.09 -18.58
C ALA A 451 5.53 12.59 -19.30
N GLN A 452 5.42 11.51 -20.08
CA GLN A 452 6.53 10.98 -20.90
C GLN A 452 7.04 12.03 -21.91
N SER A 453 6.13 12.75 -22.57
CA SER A 453 6.48 13.79 -23.53
C SER A 453 7.12 15.00 -22.86
N GLU A 454 6.62 15.41 -21.70
CA GLU A 454 7.20 16.49 -20.88
C GLU A 454 8.62 16.14 -20.41
N LEU A 455 8.80 14.94 -19.85
CA LEU A 455 10.11 14.44 -19.42
C LEU A 455 11.10 14.39 -20.58
N ALA A 456 10.67 13.86 -21.73
CA ALA A 456 11.47 13.82 -22.95
C ALA A 456 11.94 15.22 -23.40
N GLY A 457 11.05 16.21 -23.30
CA GLY A 457 11.37 17.62 -23.57
C GLY A 457 12.37 18.21 -22.58
N LEU A 458 12.22 17.93 -21.29
CA LEU A 458 13.16 18.38 -20.24
C LEU A 458 14.55 17.75 -20.38
N ILE A 459 14.66 16.55 -20.92
CA ILE A 459 15.96 15.89 -21.15
C ILE A 459 16.64 16.42 -22.43
N LYS A 460 15.87 16.72 -23.47
CA LYS A 460 16.40 17.22 -24.75
C LYS A 460 16.89 18.68 -24.69
N ASN A 461 16.26 19.50 -23.86
CA ASN A 461 16.61 20.92 -23.63
C ASN A 461 17.60 21.06 -22.46
#